data_AF-A0AAI8H7A1-F1
#
_entry.id   AF-A0AAI8H7A1-F1
#
_cell.length_a   1.000
_cell.length_b   1.000
_cell.length_c   1.000
_cell.angle_alpha   90.00
_cell.angle_beta   90.00
_cell.angle_gamma   90.00
#
_symmetry.space_group_name_H-M   'P 1'
#
loop_
_entity.id
_entity.type
_entity.pdbx_description
1 polymer ?
#
loop_
_entity_poly.entity_id
_entity_poly.type
_entity_poly.pdbx_seq_one_letter_code
_entity_poly.pdbx_strand_id
1 'polypeptide(L)'
;MAMNKKMLILLGLASLLAGCVTMTPEQRRAADEQTCRSYGFKPKTDAFANCLMRIDLDRRADRRAWQNQVDFYDPPMVIYQPIYRPVPVVAKK
;
A
#
# COMPACT_ATOMS: atom_id res chain seq x y z
N MET A 1 29.99 14.50 -28.45
CA MET A 1 28.63 14.10 -28.84
C MET A 1 27.70 15.26 -28.54
N ALA A 2 27.25 15.99 -29.56
CA ALA A 2 26.32 17.10 -29.38
C ALA A 2 24.93 16.52 -29.11
N MET A 3 24.41 16.71 -27.90
CA MET A 3 23.10 16.22 -27.52
C MET A 3 22.02 17.13 -28.13
N ASN A 4 21.22 16.57 -29.04
CA ASN A 4 20.16 17.32 -29.72
C ASN A 4 19.13 17.87 -28.71
N LYS A 5 18.61 19.08 -28.94
CA LYS A 5 17.59 19.72 -28.08
C LYS A 5 16.38 18.83 -27.81
N LYS A 6 15.97 18.03 -28.80
CA LYS A 6 14.92 17.00 -28.67
C LYS A 6 15.31 15.91 -27.66
N MET A 7 16.58 15.53 -27.63
CA MET A 7 17.10 14.53 -26.71
C MET A 7 17.15 15.05 -25.27
N LEU A 8 17.47 16.34 -25.07
CA LEU A 8 17.40 16.99 -23.76
C LEU A 8 15.96 17.03 -23.22
N ILE A 9 14.98 17.32 -24.07
CA ILE A 9 13.55 17.32 -23.70
C ILE A 9 13.10 15.90 -23.29
N LEU A 10 13.48 14.88 -24.06
CA LEU A 10 13.16 13.49 -23.73
C LEU A 10 13.80 13.04 -22.41
N LEU A 11 15.05 13.44 -22.16
CA LEU A 11 15.76 13.12 -20.92
C LEU A 11 15.11 13.79 -19.70
N GLY A 12 14.67 15.04 -19.85
CA GLY A 12 13.96 15.79 -18.81
C GLY A 12 12.56 15.22 -18.51
N LEU A 13 11.82 14.77 -19.52
CA LEU A 13 10.54 14.09 -19.31
C LEU A 13 10.74 12.75 -18.58
N ALA A 14 11.75 11.97 -18.99
CA ALA A 14 12.07 10.70 -18.37
C ALA A 14 12.46 10.86 -16.89
N SER A 15 13.20 11.90 -16.53
CA SER A 15 13.56 12.17 -15.12
C SER A 15 12.37 12.62 -14.27
N LEU A 16 11.44 13.40 -14.83
CA LEU A 16 10.19 13.77 -14.16
C LEU A 16 9.28 12.55 -13.92
N LEU A 17 9.15 11.67 -14.91
CA LEU A 17 8.40 10.41 -14.79
C LEU A 17 9.04 9.44 -13.80
N ALA A 18 10.38 9.39 -13.75
CA ALA A 18 11.12 8.59 -12.77
C ALA A 18 11.12 9.21 -11.36
N GLY A 19 10.87 10.51 -11.20
CA GLY A 19 10.85 11.19 -9.90
C GLY A 19 9.72 10.75 -8.96
N CYS A 20 8.75 9.97 -9.44
CA CYS A 20 7.68 9.40 -8.61
C CYS A 20 8.16 8.25 -7.68
N VAL A 21 9.40 7.74 -7.82
CA VAL A 21 10.04 6.92 -6.77
C VAL A 21 10.71 7.83 -5.75
N THR A 22 9.94 8.22 -4.74
CA THR A 22 10.34 9.22 -3.72
C THR A 22 11.51 8.81 -2.82
N MET A 23 11.86 7.52 -2.77
CA MET A 23 13.03 7.00 -2.06
C MET A 23 13.55 5.74 -2.77
N THR A 24 14.88 5.62 -2.88
CA THR A 24 15.49 4.36 -3.30
C THR A 24 15.35 3.31 -2.18
N PRO A 25 15.35 1.99 -2.50
CA PRO A 25 15.24 0.95 -1.49
C PRO A 25 16.34 1.04 -0.42
N GLU A 26 17.55 1.43 -0.81
CA GLU A 26 18.69 1.56 0.11
C GLU A 26 18.55 2.76 1.05
N GLN A 27 18.12 3.92 0.53
CA GLN A 27 17.87 5.10 1.37
C GLN A 27 16.78 4.82 2.39
N ARG A 28 15.74 4.09 1.99
CA ARG A 28 14.66 3.67 2.87
C ARG A 28 15.16 2.75 3.98
N ARG A 29 16.02 1.78 3.64
CA ARG A 29 16.63 0.89 4.63
C ARG A 29 17.50 1.66 5.63
N ALA A 30 18.30 2.62 5.16
CA ALA A 30 19.12 3.46 6.03
C ALA A 30 18.26 4.29 7.01
N ALA A 31 17.14 4.84 6.55
CA ALA A 31 16.19 5.57 7.39
C ALA A 31 15.51 4.67 8.45
N ASP A 32 15.17 3.43 8.07
CA ASP A 32 14.59 2.44 9.00
C ASP A 32 15.59 2.03 10.06
N GLU A 33 16.85 1.79 9.67
CA GLU A 33 17.92 1.52 10.61
C GLU A 33 18.16 2.68 11.57
N GLN A 34 18.16 3.92 11.08
CA GLN A 34 18.30 5.10 11.93
C GLN A 34 17.15 5.23 12.93
N THR A 35 15.92 4.94 12.50
CA THR A 35 14.73 4.93 13.37
C THR A 35 14.84 3.86 14.46
N CYS A 36 15.25 2.64 14.12
CA CYS A 36 15.46 1.61 15.15
C CYS A 36 16.62 1.94 16.09
N ARG A 37 17.68 2.61 15.60
CA ARG A 37 18.77 3.11 16.45
C ARG A 37 18.29 4.21 17.40
N SER A 38 17.42 5.12 16.97
CA SER A 38 16.90 6.19 17.83
C SER A 38 16.00 5.67 18.94
N TYR A 39 15.30 4.54 18.73
CA TYR A 39 14.59 3.81 19.78
C TYR A 39 15.51 3.05 20.75
N GLY A 40 16.82 3.03 20.51
CA GLY A 40 17.80 2.38 21.37
C GLY A 40 18.08 0.90 21.05
N PHE A 41 17.57 0.39 19.92
CA PHE A 41 17.88 -0.99 19.50
C PHE A 41 19.32 -1.08 19.00
N LYS A 42 20.05 -2.09 19.50
CA LYS A 42 21.42 -2.38 19.06
C LYS A 42 21.41 -3.14 17.73
N PRO A 43 22.23 -2.75 16.74
CA PRO A 43 22.29 -3.48 15.47
C PRO A 43 22.75 -4.93 15.68
N LYS A 44 22.41 -5.81 14.74
CA LYS A 44 22.71 -7.26 14.78
C LYS A 44 22.11 -8.00 15.98
N THR A 45 20.95 -7.54 16.47
CA THR A 45 20.17 -8.23 17.49
C THR A 45 18.80 -8.60 16.95
N ASP A 46 18.18 -9.61 17.55
CA ASP A 46 16.80 -10.00 17.21
C ASP A 46 15.82 -8.84 17.48
N ALA A 47 16.03 -8.06 18.55
CA ALA A 47 15.22 -6.89 18.84
C ALA A 47 15.28 -5.83 17.72
N PHE A 48 16.45 -5.64 17.09
CA PHE A 48 16.62 -4.74 15.96
C PHE A 48 15.94 -5.28 14.69
N ALA A 49 16.06 -6.58 14.42
CA ALA A 49 15.35 -7.22 13.30
C ALA A 49 13.82 -7.10 13.46
N ASN A 50 13.31 -7.30 14.67
CA ASN A 50 11.90 -7.14 15.00
C ASN A 50 11.41 -5.69 14.86
N CYS A 51 12.24 -4.70 15.21
CA CYS A 51 11.93 -3.30 14.96
C CYS A 51 11.75 -3.01 13.46
N LEU A 52 12.71 -3.43 12.63
CA LEU A 52 12.64 -3.27 11.17
C LEU A 52 11.42 -3.99 10.58
N MET A 53 11.17 -5.23 11.03
CA MET A 53 10.01 -6.02 10.60
C MET A 53 8.70 -5.31 10.91
N ARG A 54 8.56 -4.71 12.10
CA ARG A 54 7.36 -3.98 12.49
C ARG A 54 7.12 -2.75 11.62
N ILE A 55 8.18 -2.00 11.28
CA ILE A 55 8.08 -0.88 10.34
C ILE A 55 7.61 -1.37 8.96
N ASP A 56 8.12 -2.50 8.46
CA ASP A 56 7.65 -3.06 7.19
C ASP A 56 6.18 -3.48 7.23
N LEU A 57 5.75 -4.14 8.32
CA LEU A 57 4.37 -4.56 8.51
C LEU A 57 3.39 -3.38 8.58
N ASP A 58 3.76 -2.32 9.30
CA ASP A 58 2.98 -1.08 9.43
C ASP A 58 2.73 -0.45 8.05
N ARG A 59 3.79 -0.28 7.26
CA ARG A 59 3.66 0.24 5.89
C ARG A 59 2.85 -0.65 4.96
N ARG A 60 2.90 -1.98 5.15
CA ARG A 60 2.03 -2.90 4.41
C ARG A 60 0.57 -2.73 4.85
N ALA A 61 0.33 -2.47 6.13
CA ALA A 61 -1.00 -2.17 6.64
C ALA A 61 -1.54 -0.88 6.03
N ASP A 62 -0.75 0.21 5.99
CA ASP A 62 -1.12 1.45 5.33
C ASP A 62 -1.48 1.25 3.85
N ARG A 63 -0.67 0.45 3.13
CA ARG A 63 -0.95 0.13 1.73
C ARG A 63 -2.27 -0.62 1.58
N ARG A 64 -2.53 -1.61 2.44
CA ARG A 64 -3.81 -2.35 2.43
C ARG A 64 -4.97 -1.44 2.80
N ALA A 65 -4.80 -0.53 3.77
CA ALA A 65 -5.81 0.42 4.17
C ALA A 65 -6.17 1.36 3.01
N TRP A 66 -5.17 1.85 2.29
CA TRP A 66 -5.38 2.66 1.08
C TRP A 66 -6.07 1.87 -0.03
N GLN A 67 -5.67 0.62 -0.28
CA GLN A 67 -6.31 -0.24 -1.29
C GLN A 67 -7.76 -0.60 -0.94
N ASN A 68 -8.05 -0.79 0.34
CA ASN A 68 -9.39 -1.13 0.84
C ASN A 68 -10.22 0.11 1.16
N GLN A 69 -9.70 1.31 0.92
CA GLN A 69 -10.46 2.53 1.11
C GLN A 69 -11.57 2.55 0.07
N VAL A 70 -12.80 2.31 0.51
CA VAL A 70 -14.00 2.43 -0.33
C VAL A 70 -14.09 3.87 -0.82
N ASP A 71 -13.93 4.04 -2.13
CA ASP A 71 -14.16 5.32 -2.77
C ASP A 71 -15.63 5.71 -2.58
N PHE A 72 -15.88 6.96 -2.22
CA PHE A 72 -17.24 7.48 -2.02
C PHE A 72 -18.15 7.27 -3.25
N TYR A 73 -17.56 7.16 -4.44
CA TYR A 73 -18.27 6.95 -5.71
C TYR A 73 -18.40 5.49 -6.14
N ASP A 74 -17.88 4.53 -5.36
CA ASP A 74 -18.02 3.10 -5.62
C ASP A 74 -18.91 2.44 -4.55
N PRO A 75 -20.24 2.66 -4.61
CA PRO A 75 -21.16 2.05 -3.64
C PRO A 75 -21.10 0.52 -3.77
N PRO A 76 -21.12 -0.22 -2.65
CA PRO A 76 -21.06 -1.66 -2.69
C PRO A 76 -22.26 -2.23 -3.47
N MET A 77 -22.00 -3.16 -4.39
CA MET A 77 -23.06 -3.89 -5.08
C MET A 77 -23.84 -4.77 -4.09
N VAL A 78 -25.07 -4.40 -3.76
CA VAL A 78 -25.95 -5.19 -2.89
C VAL A 78 -26.67 -6.25 -3.71
N ILE A 79 -26.25 -7.51 -3.58
CA ILE A 79 -26.93 -8.66 -4.19
C ILE A 79 -27.99 -9.18 -3.21
N TYR A 80 -29.27 -8.93 -3.50
CA TYR A 80 -30.36 -9.53 -2.74
C TYR A 80 -30.45 -11.03 -3.06
N GLN A 81 -30.18 -11.87 -2.08
CA GLN A 81 -30.46 -13.31 -2.18
C GLN A 81 -31.90 -13.57 -1.72
N PRO A 82 -32.78 -14.10 -2.59
CA PRO A 82 -34.13 -14.47 -2.16
C PRO A 82 -34.05 -15.68 -1.23
N ILE A 83 -34.58 -15.53 -0.02
CA ILE A 83 -34.75 -16.64 0.93
C ILE A 83 -36.17 -17.20 0.73
N TYR A 84 -36.28 -18.45 0.30
CA TYR A 84 -37.58 -19.14 0.21
C TYR A 84 -38.05 -19.50 1.63
N ARG A 85 -39.13 -18.87 2.10
CA ARG A 85 -39.81 -19.22 3.35
C ARG A 85 -41.06 -20.05 3.04
N PRO A 86 -41.15 -21.32 3.48
CA PRO A 86 -42.38 -22.08 3.32
C PRO A 86 -43.49 -21.44 4.17
N VAL A 87 -44.65 -21.20 3.56
CA VAL A 87 -45.87 -20.79 4.26
C VAL A 87 -46.80 -21.98 4.38
N PRO A 88 -47.28 -22.33 5.59
CA PRO A 88 -48.24 -23.42 5.75
C PRO A 88 -49.57 -23.03 5.09
N VAL A 89 -50.05 -23.87 4.18
CA VAL A 89 -51.39 -23.74 3.60
C VAL A 89 -52.40 -24.38 4.54
N VAL A 90 -53.31 -23.59 5.10
CA VAL A 90 -54.43 -24.10 5.89
C VAL A 90 -55.49 -24.59 4.90
N ALA A 91 -55.79 -25.89 4.91
CA ALA A 91 -56.88 -26.45 4.12
C ALA A 91 -58.21 -25.83 4.58
N LYS A 92 -58.93 -25.15 3.68
CA LYS A 92 -60.32 -24.76 3.94
C LYS A 92 -61.18 -26.03 3.96
N LYS A 93 -61.88 -26.21 5.08
CA LYS A 93 -62.83 -27.29 5.32
C LYS A 93 -64.13 -27.07 4.55
#